data_AF-A0A1B0DQJ9-F1
#
_entry.id   AF-A0A1B0DQJ9-F1
#
_cell.length_a   1.000
_cell.length_b   1.000
_cell.length_c   1.000
_cell.angle_alpha   90.00
_cell.angle_beta   90.00
_cell.angle_gamma   90.00
#
_symmetry.space_group_name_H-M   'P 1'
#
loop_
_entity.id
_entity.type
_entity.pdbx_description
1 polymer ?
#
loop_
_entity_poly.entity_id
_entity_poly.type
_entity_poly.pdbx_seq_one_letter_code
_entity_poly.pdbx_strand_id
1 'polypeptide(L)'
;MKTPEERIIERINKEIGSDIKNLHKSEYLVREYEESLRDIRAQLSLEDPSVSSVIKTTLTDAENVSDKLERQIEKVDKFTESLSEKLDFRTSIVTGIGDNLAKIRDLEHLIEYFKILRDIQDISQELKASVGGRDEAKIVGFYLALCGEKESCNSVIGRLQHVEAPHLKTFANQTASYWHDILLEKFSKDFESLLKTIRWPYLGHASEVLNPSKDSMNKLTILAEYLFLIKPPGDPSSEHIVLSPGVTCPPISHPTQLLIKPFRQRFQFHFTGNKQTNRLDKPEWYFTQIINWAKDNHIFVGENFQVSASRAGLADFNVRLEFVRGLVQLAMEKLCEEIEQIAQDEHLFAHLLDEVLSFEQDLKESLK
;
A
#
# COMPACT_ATOMS: atom_id res chain seq x y z
N MET A 1 50.59 47.09 17.56
CA MET A 1 51.10 48.28 16.83
C MET A 1 51.36 49.35 17.88
N LYS A 2 52.58 49.90 17.95
CA LYS A 2 52.88 50.99 18.92
C LYS A 2 51.98 52.19 18.66
N THR A 3 51.44 52.80 19.72
CA THR A 3 50.60 53.99 19.64
C THR A 3 51.40 55.18 19.07
N PRO A 4 50.74 56.21 18.53
CA PRO A 4 51.43 57.39 17.98
C PRO A 4 52.37 58.03 19.01
N GLU A 5 51.92 58.10 20.26
CA GLU A 5 52.67 58.62 21.40
C GLU A 5 53.91 57.76 21.72
N GLU A 6 53.77 56.44 21.73
CA GLU A 6 54.90 55.52 21.93
C GLU A 6 55.97 55.64 20.84
N ARG A 7 55.57 55.86 19.58
CA ARG A 7 56.50 56.06 18.45
C ARG A 7 57.23 57.39 18.54
N ILE A 8 56.56 58.45 18.99
CA ILE A 8 57.15 59.77 19.20
C ILE A 8 58.17 59.70 20.33
N ILE A 9 57.80 59.10 21.47
CA ILE A 9 58.68 58.95 22.64
C ILE A 9 59.90 58.10 22.28
N GLU A 10 59.73 57.00 21.55
CA GLU A 10 60.85 56.15 21.12
C GLU A 10 61.84 56.89 20.21
N ARG A 11 61.36 57.74 19.30
CA ARG A 11 62.22 58.49 18.38
C ARG A 11 62.93 59.65 19.07
N ILE A 12 62.26 60.35 19.99
CA ILE A 12 62.88 61.37 20.85
C ILE A 12 63.99 60.75 21.70
N ASN A 13 63.71 59.60 22.34
CA ASN A 13 64.69 58.88 23.14
C ASN A 13 65.87 58.36 22.31
N LYS A 14 65.65 57.99 21.05
CA LYS A 14 66.71 57.54 20.13
C LYS A 14 67.68 58.66 19.74
N GLU A 15 67.17 59.87 19.51
CA GLU A 15 67.99 61.00 19.00
C GLU A 15 68.62 61.85 20.11
N ILE A 16 67.90 62.07 21.23
CA ILE A 16 68.39 62.87 22.36
C ILE A 16 69.14 62.00 23.39
N GLY A 17 68.71 60.75 23.60
CA GLY A 17 69.31 59.86 24.59
C GLY A 17 69.22 60.38 26.05
N SER A 18 69.97 59.76 26.96
CA SER A 18 69.98 60.09 28.40
C SER A 18 71.07 61.08 28.82
N ASP A 19 71.83 61.63 27.87
CA ASP A 19 72.96 62.55 28.12
C ASP A 19 72.58 64.00 27.80
N ILE A 20 72.62 64.87 28.82
CA ILE A 20 72.22 66.29 28.77
C ILE A 20 72.99 67.09 27.70
N LYS A 21 74.19 66.65 27.28
CA LYS A 21 74.96 67.33 26.22
C LYS A 21 74.31 67.21 24.83
N ASN A 22 73.41 66.25 24.62
CA ASN A 22 72.71 66.04 23.35
C ASN A 22 71.42 66.85 23.21
N LEU A 23 71.07 67.69 24.18
CA LEU A 23 69.84 68.50 24.16
C LEU A 23 69.75 69.41 22.94
N HIS A 24 70.87 69.86 22.38
CA HIS A 24 70.89 70.66 21.14
C HIS A 24 70.27 69.93 19.93
N LYS A 25 70.20 68.59 19.93
CA LYS A 25 69.55 67.80 18.87
C LYS A 25 68.03 67.87 18.92
N SER A 26 67.43 68.29 20.04
CA SER A 26 65.99 68.55 20.10
C SER A 26 65.60 69.69 19.16
N GLU A 27 66.46 70.69 19.01
CA GLU A 27 66.24 71.82 18.12
C GLU A 27 66.25 71.37 16.65
N TYR A 28 67.07 70.36 16.31
CA TYR A 28 67.06 69.75 14.97
C TYR A 28 65.77 68.97 14.70
N LEU A 29 65.31 68.15 15.66
CA LEU A 29 64.05 67.41 15.54
C LEU A 29 62.85 68.35 15.41
N VAL A 30 62.80 69.43 16.18
CA VAL A 30 61.75 70.45 16.04
C VAL A 30 61.79 71.06 14.65
N ARG A 31 62.98 71.40 14.13
CA ARG A 31 63.13 71.94 12.77
C ARG A 31 62.69 70.96 11.68
N GLU A 32 63.02 69.67 11.81
CA GLU A 32 62.61 68.60 10.89
C GLU A 32 61.09 68.39 10.90
N TYR A 33 60.46 68.42 12.09
CA TYR A 33 59.01 68.35 12.21
C TYR A 33 58.32 69.62 11.72
N GLU A 34 58.91 70.79 11.95
CA GLU A 34 58.40 72.05 11.41
C GLU A 34 58.49 72.08 9.89
N GLU A 35 59.58 71.60 9.27
CA GLU A 35 59.69 71.44 7.82
C GLU A 35 58.70 70.41 7.29
N SER A 36 58.57 69.24 7.92
CA SER A 36 57.59 68.23 7.51
C SER A 36 56.14 68.74 7.63
N LEU A 37 55.82 69.47 8.69
CA LEU A 37 54.52 70.14 8.85
C LEU A 37 54.32 71.24 7.81
N ARG A 38 55.40 71.94 7.41
CA ARG A 38 55.38 72.96 6.35
C ARG A 38 55.13 72.31 5.00
N ASP A 39 55.79 71.20 4.68
CA ASP A 39 55.63 70.44 3.44
C ASP A 39 54.24 69.80 3.34
N ILE A 40 53.75 69.18 4.42
CA ILE A 40 52.39 68.62 4.46
C ILE A 40 51.34 69.73 4.37
N ARG A 41 51.55 70.87 5.05
CA ARG A 41 50.69 72.04 4.87
C ARG A 41 50.78 72.62 3.47
N ALA A 42 51.94 72.62 2.82
CA ALA A 42 52.09 73.06 1.45
C ALA A 42 51.35 72.13 0.47
N GLN A 43 51.38 70.81 0.72
CA GLN A 43 50.61 69.81 -0.03
C GLN A 43 49.08 69.92 0.19
N LEU A 44 48.65 70.44 1.35
CA LEU A 44 47.24 70.68 1.69
C LEU A 44 46.76 72.12 1.45
N SER A 45 47.68 73.06 1.18
CA SER A 45 47.36 74.48 1.03
C SER A 45 46.73 74.72 -0.34
N LEU A 46 45.58 75.39 -0.32
CA LEU A 46 44.67 75.62 -1.45
C LEU A 46 45.22 76.56 -2.54
N GLU A 47 46.50 76.93 -2.48
CA GLU A 47 47.15 77.94 -3.35
C GLU A 47 47.85 77.35 -4.59
N ASP A 48 48.03 76.02 -4.68
CA ASP A 48 48.48 75.36 -5.92
C ASP A 48 47.26 75.02 -6.82
N PRO A 49 47.11 75.65 -8.00
CA PRO A 49 45.93 75.48 -8.86
C PRO A 49 45.74 74.05 -9.39
N SER A 50 46.80 73.23 -9.39
CA SER A 50 46.75 71.85 -9.87
C SER A 50 46.17 70.86 -8.84
N VAL A 51 46.39 71.10 -7.55
CA VAL A 51 45.89 70.23 -6.45
C VAL A 51 44.55 70.72 -5.92
N SER A 52 44.34 72.05 -5.89
CA SER A 52 43.06 72.69 -5.55
C SER A 52 41.94 72.33 -6.53
N SER A 53 42.27 72.16 -7.82
CA SER A 53 41.31 71.72 -8.83
C SER A 53 40.90 70.26 -8.67
N VAL A 54 41.85 69.35 -8.43
CA VAL A 54 41.58 67.91 -8.27
C VAL A 54 40.76 67.62 -7.02
N ILE A 55 41.13 68.18 -5.86
CA ILE A 55 40.37 67.93 -4.62
C ILE A 55 38.95 68.52 -4.71
N LYS A 56 38.81 69.75 -5.22
CA LYS A 56 37.49 70.37 -5.43
C LYS A 56 36.65 69.61 -6.44
N THR A 57 37.21 69.17 -7.57
CA THR A 57 36.49 68.35 -8.55
C THR A 57 36.10 67.01 -7.96
N THR A 58 36.98 66.31 -7.24
CA THR A 58 36.59 65.06 -6.58
C THR A 58 35.51 65.24 -5.52
N LEU A 59 35.51 66.36 -4.79
CA LEU A 59 34.47 66.66 -3.80
C LEU A 59 33.12 66.98 -4.48
N THR A 60 33.14 67.81 -5.54
CA THR A 60 31.91 68.11 -6.31
C THR A 60 31.41 66.89 -7.08
N ASP A 61 32.29 66.02 -7.56
CA ASP A 61 31.92 64.74 -8.17
C ASP A 61 31.33 63.79 -7.12
N ALA A 62 31.88 63.74 -5.92
CA ALA A 62 31.34 62.96 -4.80
C ALA A 62 29.95 63.47 -4.36
N GLU A 63 29.77 64.78 -4.25
CA GLU A 63 28.48 65.41 -3.97
C GLU A 63 27.46 65.11 -5.08
N ASN A 64 27.85 65.26 -6.35
CA ASN A 64 26.99 64.92 -7.49
C ASN A 64 26.62 63.44 -7.55
N VAL A 65 27.53 62.54 -7.14
CA VAL A 65 27.26 61.10 -7.04
C VAL A 65 26.32 60.82 -5.88
N SER A 66 26.50 61.49 -4.74
CA SER A 66 25.62 61.37 -3.58
C SER A 66 24.19 61.84 -3.93
N ASP A 67 24.04 62.98 -4.59
CA ASP A 67 22.74 63.50 -5.08
C ASP A 67 22.08 62.54 -6.08
N LYS A 68 22.88 61.96 -6.99
CA LYS A 68 22.37 60.95 -7.94
C LYS A 68 21.93 59.69 -7.21
N LEU A 69 22.67 59.27 -6.19
CA LEU A 69 22.34 58.09 -5.38
C LEU A 69 21.04 58.31 -4.61
N GLU A 70 20.88 59.47 -3.96
CA GLU A 70 19.64 59.87 -3.28
C GLU A 70 18.44 59.85 -4.22
N ARG A 71 18.58 60.42 -5.43
CA ARG A 71 17.51 60.38 -6.45
C ARG A 71 17.18 58.95 -6.91
N GLN A 72 18.14 58.02 -6.91
CA GLN A 72 17.88 56.62 -7.25
C GLN A 72 17.20 55.89 -6.10
N ILE A 73 17.61 56.14 -4.85
CA ILE A 73 16.95 55.61 -3.65
C ILE A 73 15.49 56.05 -3.64
N GLU A 74 15.22 57.34 -3.86
CA GLU A 74 13.85 57.88 -3.88
C GLU A 74 12.97 57.26 -4.99
N LYS A 75 13.57 56.91 -6.13
CA LYS A 75 12.86 56.19 -7.21
C LYS A 75 12.58 54.73 -6.84
N VAL A 76 13.53 54.06 -6.19
CA VAL A 76 13.38 52.68 -5.71
C VAL A 76 12.30 52.63 -4.63
N ASP A 77 12.27 53.59 -3.71
CA ASP A 77 11.25 53.69 -2.66
C ASP A 77 9.84 53.87 -3.26
N LYS A 78 9.68 54.84 -4.17
CA LYS A 78 8.41 55.05 -4.90
C LYS A 78 7.99 53.82 -5.70
N PHE A 79 8.94 53.12 -6.32
CA PHE A 79 8.64 51.89 -7.04
C PHE A 79 8.21 50.78 -6.10
N THR A 80 8.81 50.70 -4.91
CA THR A 80 8.52 49.69 -3.89
C THR A 80 7.13 49.91 -3.30
N GLU A 81 6.75 51.15 -2.98
CA GLU A 81 5.37 51.51 -2.61
C GLU A 81 4.36 51.17 -3.71
N SER A 82 4.65 51.53 -4.96
CA SER A 82 3.75 51.18 -6.07
C SER A 82 3.62 49.67 -6.27
N LEU A 83 4.69 48.91 -6.00
CA LEU A 83 4.67 47.46 -6.07
C LEU A 83 3.87 46.87 -4.91
N SER A 84 4.04 47.35 -3.68
CA SER A 84 3.30 46.87 -2.52
C SER A 84 1.81 47.13 -2.64
N GLU A 85 1.39 48.31 -3.09
CA GLU A 85 -0.03 48.62 -3.33
C GLU A 85 -0.65 47.68 -4.38
N LYS A 86 0.08 47.41 -5.48
CA LYS A 86 -0.38 46.45 -6.50
C LYS A 86 -0.45 45.03 -5.96
N LEU A 87 0.45 44.65 -5.06
CA LEU A 87 0.50 43.33 -4.47
C LEU A 87 -0.63 43.14 -3.46
N ASP A 88 -0.91 44.15 -2.63
CA ASP A 88 -2.03 44.18 -1.69
C ASP A 88 -3.37 44.13 -2.44
N PHE A 89 -3.53 44.91 -3.51
CA PHE A 89 -4.72 44.87 -4.35
C PHE A 89 -4.95 43.48 -4.96
N ARG A 90 -3.90 42.86 -5.52
CA ARG A 90 -4.00 41.50 -6.09
C ARG A 90 -4.26 40.45 -5.02
N THR A 91 -3.63 40.57 -3.86
CA THR A 91 -3.82 39.64 -2.74
C THR A 91 -5.25 39.71 -2.22
N SER A 92 -5.81 40.92 -2.10
CA SER A 92 -7.21 41.16 -1.76
C SER A 92 -8.19 40.48 -2.74
N ILE A 93 -7.91 40.58 -4.05
CA ILE A 93 -8.69 39.86 -5.08
C ILE A 93 -8.58 38.35 -4.92
N VAL A 94 -7.37 37.82 -4.74
CA VAL A 94 -7.14 36.38 -4.56
C VAL A 94 -7.85 35.87 -3.31
N THR A 95 -7.81 36.61 -2.21
CA THR A 95 -8.54 36.26 -0.98
C THR A 95 -10.05 36.33 -1.18
N GLY A 96 -10.56 37.34 -1.91
CA GLY A 96 -11.99 37.48 -2.20
C GLY A 96 -12.55 36.39 -3.12
N ILE A 97 -11.71 35.82 -3.99
CA ILE A 97 -12.08 34.69 -4.87
C ILE A 97 -11.81 33.34 -4.19
N GLY A 98 -10.91 33.29 -3.19
CA GLY A 98 -10.51 32.07 -2.49
C GLY A 98 -11.68 31.29 -1.89
N ASP A 99 -12.62 31.98 -1.25
CA ASP A 99 -13.83 31.35 -0.68
C ASP A 99 -14.72 30.71 -1.76
N ASN A 100 -14.83 31.36 -2.92
CA ASN A 100 -15.61 30.82 -4.03
C ASN A 100 -14.90 29.63 -4.69
N LEU A 101 -13.57 29.66 -4.82
CA LEU A 101 -12.78 28.52 -5.30
C LEU A 101 -12.86 27.32 -4.34
N ALA A 102 -12.84 27.58 -3.03
CA ALA A 102 -13.04 26.53 -2.03
C ALA A 102 -14.44 25.89 -2.16
N LYS A 103 -15.49 26.70 -2.30
CA LYS A 103 -16.86 26.20 -2.55
C LYS A 103 -16.98 25.41 -3.84
N ILE A 104 -16.34 25.86 -4.92
CA ILE A 104 -16.33 25.14 -6.20
C ILE A 104 -15.68 23.76 -6.01
N ARG A 105 -14.53 23.71 -5.34
CA ARG A 105 -13.86 22.44 -5.02
C ARG A 105 -14.74 21.51 -4.18
N ASP A 106 -15.45 22.03 -3.19
CA ASP A 106 -16.35 21.23 -2.36
C ASP A 106 -17.55 20.69 -3.17
N LEU A 107 -18.08 21.48 -4.10
CA LEU A 107 -19.12 21.04 -5.03
C LEU A 107 -18.59 20.00 -6.02
N GLU A 108 -17.36 20.12 -6.50
CA GLU A 108 -16.71 19.14 -7.35
C GLU A 108 -16.55 17.79 -6.62
N HIS A 109 -16.06 17.81 -5.37
CA HIS A 109 -15.99 16.62 -4.52
C HIS A 109 -17.38 15.98 -4.31
N LEU A 110 -18.43 16.80 -4.10
CA LEU A 110 -19.79 16.30 -3.93
C LEU A 110 -20.31 15.63 -5.22
N ILE A 111 -20.02 16.21 -6.38
CA ILE A 111 -20.37 15.63 -7.68
C ILE A 111 -19.67 14.28 -7.88
N GLU A 112 -18.38 14.18 -7.55
CA GLU A 112 -17.63 12.93 -7.63
C GLU A 112 -18.19 11.86 -6.69
N TYR A 113 -18.52 12.24 -5.45
CA TYR A 113 -19.17 11.37 -4.49
C TYR A 113 -20.48 10.79 -5.04
N PHE A 114 -21.36 11.63 -5.60
CA PHE A 114 -22.63 11.19 -6.17
C PHE A 114 -22.46 10.35 -7.43
N LYS A 115 -21.44 10.61 -8.25
CA LYS A 115 -21.11 9.75 -9.40
C LYS A 115 -20.78 8.33 -8.93
N ILE A 116 -19.92 8.18 -7.93
CA ILE A 116 -19.57 6.86 -7.40
C ILE A 116 -20.79 6.19 -6.76
N LEU A 117 -21.59 6.93 -5.99
CA LEU A 117 -22.81 6.39 -5.40
C LEU A 117 -23.78 5.86 -6.46
N ARG A 118 -23.95 6.61 -7.55
CA ARG A 118 -24.76 6.18 -8.69
C ARG A 118 -24.14 4.96 -9.37
N ASP A 119 -22.82 4.93 -9.59
CA ASP A 119 -22.14 3.76 -10.17
C ASP A 119 -22.43 2.48 -9.36
N ILE A 120 -22.37 2.55 -8.02
CA ILE A 120 -22.71 1.42 -7.13
C ILE A 120 -24.17 1.00 -7.32
N GLN A 121 -25.09 1.97 -7.35
CA GLN A 121 -26.52 1.70 -7.51
C GLN A 121 -26.85 1.11 -8.88
N ASP A 122 -26.27 1.64 -9.95
CA ASP A 122 -26.47 1.18 -11.31
C ASP A 122 -25.95 -0.25 -11.47
N ILE A 123 -24.74 -0.55 -10.98
CA ILE A 123 -24.20 -1.92 -10.95
C ILE A 123 -25.11 -2.85 -10.16
N SER A 124 -25.58 -2.42 -8.99
CA SER A 124 -26.51 -3.21 -8.18
C SER A 124 -27.85 -3.47 -8.87
N GLN A 125 -28.37 -2.51 -9.65
CA GLN A 125 -29.60 -2.68 -10.41
C GLN A 125 -29.40 -3.64 -11.59
N GLU A 126 -28.29 -3.52 -12.31
CA GLU A 126 -27.91 -4.41 -13.39
C GLU A 126 -27.69 -5.85 -12.90
N LEU A 127 -27.06 -6.03 -11.73
CA LEU A 127 -26.93 -7.33 -11.07
C LEU A 127 -28.30 -7.93 -10.75
N LYS A 128 -29.21 -7.12 -10.19
CA LYS A 128 -30.59 -7.56 -9.88
C LYS A 128 -31.40 -7.93 -11.13
N ALA A 129 -31.22 -7.20 -12.23
CA ALA A 129 -31.87 -7.52 -13.49
C ALA A 129 -31.28 -8.78 -14.13
N SER A 130 -29.96 -8.95 -14.04
CA SER A 130 -29.22 -10.03 -14.70
C SER A 130 -29.24 -11.35 -13.93
N VAL A 131 -29.43 -11.34 -12.60
CA VAL A 131 -29.36 -12.56 -11.74
C VAL A 131 -30.35 -13.64 -12.15
N GLY A 132 -31.54 -13.26 -12.64
CA GLY A 132 -32.55 -14.18 -13.18
C GLY A 132 -32.36 -14.53 -14.66
N GLY A 133 -31.37 -13.92 -15.31
CA GLY A 133 -31.02 -14.16 -16.71
C GLY A 133 -30.14 -15.39 -16.93
N ARG A 134 -29.88 -15.69 -18.20
CA ARG A 134 -29.03 -16.81 -18.65
C ARG A 134 -27.57 -16.43 -18.88
N ASP A 135 -27.23 -15.15 -18.79
CA ASP A 135 -25.87 -14.65 -19.07
C ASP A 135 -25.07 -14.52 -17.76
N GLU A 136 -24.47 -15.63 -17.37
CA GLU A 136 -23.65 -15.75 -16.14
C GLU A 136 -22.37 -14.93 -16.21
N ALA A 137 -21.76 -14.82 -17.40
CA ALA A 137 -20.54 -14.04 -17.61
C ALA A 137 -20.78 -12.55 -17.35
N LYS A 138 -21.93 -12.01 -17.82
CA LYS A 138 -22.32 -10.63 -17.55
C LYS A 138 -22.50 -10.35 -16.06
N ILE A 139 -23.12 -11.29 -15.32
CA ILE A 139 -23.32 -11.17 -13.87
C ILE A 139 -21.98 -11.08 -13.14
N VAL A 140 -21.04 -11.97 -13.46
CA VAL A 140 -19.70 -11.98 -12.85
C VAL A 140 -18.93 -10.71 -13.23
N GLY A 141 -19.04 -10.26 -14.48
CA GLY A 141 -18.43 -9.00 -14.93
C GLY A 141 -18.90 -7.79 -14.12
N PHE A 142 -20.21 -7.68 -13.83
CA PHE A 142 -20.73 -6.61 -12.99
C PHE A 142 -20.28 -6.72 -11.53
N TYR A 143 -20.21 -7.94 -10.99
CA TYR A 143 -19.67 -8.16 -9.65
C TYR A 143 -18.20 -7.74 -9.57
N LEU A 144 -17.38 -8.07 -10.57
CA LEU A 144 -15.98 -7.64 -10.66
C LEU A 144 -15.84 -6.12 -10.88
N ALA A 145 -16.78 -5.47 -11.57
CA ALA A 145 -16.82 -4.00 -11.65
C ALA A 145 -17.11 -3.36 -10.27
N LEU A 146 -17.85 -4.04 -9.40
CA LEU A 146 -18.08 -3.58 -8.03
C LEU A 146 -16.88 -3.87 -7.11
N CYS A 147 -16.35 -5.10 -7.16
CA CYS A 147 -15.48 -5.70 -6.13
C CYS A 147 -14.27 -6.44 -6.68
N GLY A 148 -13.82 -6.10 -7.89
CA GLY A 148 -12.61 -6.66 -8.48
C GLY A 148 -11.38 -6.45 -7.59
N GLU A 149 -10.22 -6.90 -8.05
CA GLU A 149 -8.98 -6.85 -7.27
C GLU A 149 -8.74 -5.45 -6.66
N LYS A 150 -8.30 -5.42 -5.40
CA LYS A 150 -8.15 -4.17 -4.63
C LYS A 150 -7.28 -3.14 -5.35
N GLU A 151 -6.22 -3.61 -5.99
CA GLU A 151 -5.26 -2.78 -6.73
C GLU A 151 -5.77 -2.36 -8.12
N SER A 152 -6.89 -2.93 -8.56
CA SER A 152 -7.50 -2.60 -9.84
C SER A 152 -8.34 -1.34 -9.72
N CYS A 153 -7.90 -0.27 -10.38
CA CYS A 153 -8.69 0.95 -10.55
C CYS A 153 -9.95 0.77 -11.41
N ASN A 154 -10.15 -0.43 -11.96
CA ASN A 154 -11.33 -0.78 -12.75
C ASN A 154 -12.55 -1.15 -11.89
N SER A 155 -12.37 -1.39 -10.58
CA SER A 155 -13.47 -1.67 -9.66
C SER A 155 -13.85 -0.45 -8.84
N VAL A 156 -15.12 -0.35 -8.44
CA VAL A 156 -15.59 0.76 -7.57
C VAL A 156 -14.87 0.74 -6.22
N ILE A 157 -14.71 -0.44 -5.60
CA ILE A 157 -14.00 -0.55 -4.32
C ILE A 157 -12.51 -0.22 -4.48
N GLY A 158 -11.85 -0.64 -5.57
CA GLY A 158 -10.46 -0.32 -5.84
C GLY A 158 -10.24 1.19 -6.01
N ARG A 159 -11.11 1.87 -6.77
CA ARG A 159 -11.12 3.34 -6.90
C ARG A 159 -11.24 4.06 -5.54
N LEU A 160 -11.94 3.45 -4.58
CA LEU A 160 -12.14 4.02 -3.26
C LEU A 160 -10.98 3.75 -2.29
N GLN A 161 -10.02 2.87 -2.58
CA GLN A 161 -8.99 2.44 -1.63
C GLN A 161 -8.25 3.63 -0.98
N HIS A 162 -7.77 4.57 -1.80
CA HIS A 162 -7.01 5.74 -1.35
C HIS A 162 -7.86 6.97 -1.00
N VAL A 163 -9.19 6.87 -1.10
CA VAL A 163 -10.11 7.99 -0.83
C VAL A 163 -10.54 7.98 0.63
N GLU A 164 -10.45 9.12 1.32
CA GLU A 164 -10.94 9.29 2.70
C GLU A 164 -12.47 9.46 2.74
N ALA A 165 -13.20 8.41 2.37
CA ALA A 165 -14.66 8.39 2.37
C ALA A 165 -15.20 7.14 3.10
N PRO A 166 -15.26 7.15 4.45
CA PRO A 166 -15.60 5.96 5.23
C PRO A 166 -17.01 5.44 4.92
N HIS A 167 -18.01 6.32 4.84
CA HIS A 167 -19.40 5.93 4.58
C HIS A 167 -19.58 5.33 3.18
N LEU A 168 -18.92 5.90 2.16
CA LEU A 168 -18.99 5.39 0.79
C LEU A 168 -18.29 4.03 0.67
N LYS A 169 -17.13 3.88 1.32
CA LYS A 169 -16.43 2.59 1.44
C LYS A 169 -17.31 1.55 2.12
N THR A 170 -17.95 1.88 3.24
CA THR A 170 -18.86 0.96 3.94
C THR A 170 -20.03 0.58 3.06
N PHE A 171 -20.67 1.54 2.39
CA PHE A 171 -21.80 1.25 1.49
C PHE A 171 -21.41 0.35 0.31
N ALA A 172 -20.27 0.62 -0.33
CA ALA A 172 -19.74 -0.21 -1.41
C ALA A 172 -19.45 -1.65 -0.93
N ASN A 173 -18.79 -1.80 0.22
CA ASN A 173 -18.50 -3.11 0.81
C ASN A 173 -19.76 -3.86 1.25
N GLN A 174 -20.76 -3.18 1.81
CA GLN A 174 -22.03 -3.81 2.17
C GLN A 174 -22.80 -4.29 0.93
N THR A 175 -22.82 -3.48 -0.12
CA THR A 175 -23.44 -3.84 -1.40
C THR A 175 -22.71 -5.04 -2.03
N ALA A 176 -21.38 -5.03 -1.96
CA ALA A 176 -20.53 -6.13 -2.38
C ALA A 176 -20.83 -7.43 -1.63
N SER A 177 -20.86 -7.40 -0.30
CA SER A 177 -21.15 -8.57 0.53
C SER A 177 -22.54 -9.12 0.25
N TYR A 178 -23.54 -8.25 0.08
CA TYR A 178 -24.89 -8.65 -0.27
C TYR A 178 -24.93 -9.42 -1.61
N TRP A 179 -24.25 -8.91 -2.64
CA TRP A 179 -24.19 -9.60 -3.93
C TRP A 179 -23.33 -10.85 -3.91
N HIS A 180 -22.22 -10.83 -3.16
CA HIS A 180 -21.39 -12.01 -2.94
C HIS A 180 -22.23 -13.20 -2.48
N ASP A 181 -23.04 -13.03 -1.43
CA ASP A 181 -23.80 -14.13 -0.84
C ASP A 181 -24.84 -14.70 -1.82
N ILE A 182 -25.54 -13.82 -2.55
CA ILE A 182 -26.53 -14.23 -3.56
C ILE A 182 -25.88 -14.99 -4.71
N LEU A 183 -24.78 -14.46 -5.25
CA LEU A 183 -24.10 -15.06 -6.38
C LEU A 183 -23.43 -16.37 -5.98
N LEU A 184 -22.79 -16.40 -4.81
CA LEU A 184 -22.20 -17.59 -4.24
C LEU A 184 -23.25 -18.69 -4.07
N GLU A 185 -24.41 -18.37 -3.48
CA GLU A 185 -25.50 -19.34 -3.33
C GLU A 185 -25.99 -19.87 -4.68
N LYS A 186 -26.23 -18.99 -5.66
CA LYS A 186 -26.68 -19.36 -7.00
C LYS A 186 -25.68 -20.31 -7.68
N PHE A 187 -24.44 -19.85 -7.84
CA PHE A 187 -23.42 -20.62 -8.56
C PHE A 187 -23.03 -21.90 -7.83
N SER A 188 -23.10 -21.93 -6.50
CA SER A 188 -22.91 -23.16 -5.71
C SER A 188 -23.99 -24.19 -6.00
N LYS A 189 -25.26 -23.77 -6.04
CA LYS A 189 -26.39 -24.67 -6.36
C LYS A 189 -26.25 -25.24 -7.76
N ASP A 190 -25.89 -24.40 -8.73
CA ASP A 190 -25.69 -24.82 -10.12
C ASP A 190 -24.50 -25.78 -10.25
N PHE A 191 -23.38 -25.47 -9.58
CA PHE A 191 -22.20 -26.33 -9.54
C PHE A 191 -22.50 -27.69 -8.89
N GLU A 192 -23.18 -27.71 -7.74
CA GLU A 192 -23.58 -28.96 -7.07
C GLU A 192 -24.55 -29.80 -7.90
N SER A 193 -25.46 -29.17 -8.63
CA SER A 193 -26.38 -29.85 -9.55
C SER A 193 -25.63 -30.54 -10.68
N LEU A 194 -24.63 -29.88 -11.26
CA LEU A 194 -23.75 -30.48 -12.26
C LEU A 194 -22.87 -31.58 -11.67
N LEU A 195 -22.31 -31.40 -10.47
CA LEU A 195 -21.55 -32.45 -9.77
C LEU A 195 -22.39 -33.72 -9.59
N LYS A 196 -23.66 -33.59 -9.20
CA LYS A 196 -24.60 -34.72 -9.11
C LYS A 196 -24.85 -35.36 -10.47
N THR A 197 -24.98 -34.56 -11.52
CA THR A 197 -25.21 -35.03 -12.89
C THR A 197 -24.04 -35.88 -13.40
N ILE A 198 -22.80 -35.45 -13.14
CA ILE A 198 -21.59 -36.20 -13.48
C ILE A 198 -21.29 -37.32 -12.46
N ARG A 199 -22.14 -37.48 -11.44
CA ARG A 199 -22.00 -38.46 -10.35
C ARG A 199 -20.71 -38.32 -9.53
N TRP A 200 -20.18 -37.11 -9.41
CA TRP A 200 -19.04 -36.83 -8.54
C TRP A 200 -19.33 -37.29 -7.10
N PRO A 201 -18.38 -37.96 -6.40
CA PRO A 201 -17.02 -38.34 -6.83
C PRO A 201 -16.90 -39.75 -7.44
N TYR A 202 -18.00 -40.42 -7.73
CA TYR A 202 -18.01 -41.78 -8.28
C TYR A 202 -17.86 -41.76 -9.80
N LEU A 203 -16.72 -41.25 -10.27
CA LEU A 203 -16.33 -41.26 -11.68
C LEU A 203 -15.84 -42.66 -12.09
N GLY A 204 -16.74 -43.65 -11.97
CA GLY A 204 -16.66 -44.98 -12.56
C GLY A 204 -15.32 -45.70 -12.45
N HIS A 205 -15.05 -46.36 -11.32
CA HIS A 205 -14.26 -47.58 -11.40
C HIS A 205 -15.07 -48.56 -12.27
N ALA A 206 -14.60 -48.84 -13.50
CA ALA A 206 -15.00 -49.96 -14.38
C ALA A 206 -16.12 -49.81 -15.44
N SER A 207 -16.36 -48.64 -16.06
CA SER A 207 -17.03 -48.68 -17.38
C SER A 207 -16.87 -47.42 -18.23
N GLU A 208 -16.33 -47.59 -19.44
CA GLU A 208 -16.14 -46.59 -20.51
C GLU A 208 -17.46 -45.91 -20.98
N VAL A 209 -18.60 -46.24 -20.37
CA VAL A 209 -19.96 -45.85 -20.76
C VAL A 209 -20.47 -44.60 -20.00
N LEU A 210 -19.75 -44.12 -18.99
CA LEU A 210 -20.21 -43.03 -18.09
C LEU A 210 -19.35 -41.75 -18.17
N ASN A 211 -18.76 -41.46 -19.33
CA ASN A 211 -18.11 -40.17 -19.50
C ASN A 211 -19.14 -39.04 -19.41
N PRO A 212 -18.97 -38.06 -18.49
CA PRO A 212 -19.84 -36.89 -18.47
C PRO A 212 -19.77 -36.19 -19.84
N SER A 213 -20.91 -35.67 -20.30
CA SER A 213 -20.95 -34.94 -21.57
C SER A 213 -19.90 -33.83 -21.56
N LYS A 214 -19.18 -33.66 -22.68
CA LYS A 214 -18.20 -32.58 -22.85
C LYS A 214 -18.82 -31.22 -22.50
N ASP A 215 -20.10 -31.02 -22.81
CA ASP A 215 -20.82 -29.79 -22.48
C ASP A 215 -21.04 -29.61 -20.98
N SER A 216 -21.35 -30.69 -20.24
CA SER A 216 -21.51 -30.65 -18.79
C SER A 216 -20.18 -30.34 -18.11
N MET A 217 -19.08 -30.94 -18.59
CA MET A 217 -17.74 -30.65 -18.08
C MET A 217 -17.32 -29.21 -18.39
N ASN A 218 -17.53 -28.72 -19.60
CA ASN A 218 -17.23 -27.33 -19.96
C ASN A 218 -18.02 -26.33 -19.11
N LYS A 219 -19.31 -26.59 -18.85
CA LYS A 219 -20.11 -25.75 -17.95
C LYS A 219 -19.58 -25.79 -16.52
N LEU A 220 -19.18 -26.98 -16.05
CA LEU A 220 -18.63 -27.15 -14.71
C LEU A 220 -17.31 -26.38 -14.52
N THR A 221 -16.42 -26.39 -15.53
CA THR A 221 -15.17 -25.63 -15.48
C THR A 221 -15.41 -24.12 -15.53
N ILE A 222 -16.39 -23.65 -16.30
CA ILE A 222 -16.79 -22.24 -16.33
C ILE A 222 -17.38 -21.81 -14.98
N LEU A 223 -18.26 -22.61 -14.38
CA LEU A 223 -18.81 -22.30 -13.05
C LEU A 223 -17.72 -22.29 -11.97
N ALA A 224 -16.75 -23.20 -12.05
CA ALA A 224 -15.59 -23.16 -11.15
C ALA A 224 -14.80 -21.86 -11.30
N GLU A 225 -14.57 -21.39 -12.54
CA GLU A 225 -13.91 -20.11 -12.81
C GLU A 225 -14.67 -18.95 -12.17
N TYR A 226 -15.99 -18.90 -12.31
CA TYR A 226 -16.82 -17.89 -11.66
C TYR A 226 -16.75 -17.94 -10.14
N LEU A 227 -16.77 -19.14 -9.55
CA LEU A 227 -16.62 -19.32 -8.10
C LEU A 227 -15.22 -18.97 -7.60
N PHE A 228 -14.17 -19.06 -8.42
CA PHE A 228 -12.84 -18.53 -8.08
C PHE A 228 -12.78 -17.01 -8.16
N LEU A 229 -13.52 -16.40 -9.08
CA LEU A 229 -13.60 -14.94 -9.26
C LEU A 229 -14.46 -14.25 -8.19
N ILE A 230 -15.53 -14.89 -7.73
CA ILE A 230 -16.43 -14.36 -6.70
C ILE A 230 -15.78 -14.55 -5.33
N LYS A 231 -15.01 -13.55 -4.91
CA LYS A 231 -14.38 -13.48 -3.59
C LYS A 231 -15.15 -12.50 -2.70
N PRO A 232 -15.17 -12.72 -1.37
CA PRO A 232 -15.75 -11.75 -0.45
C PRO A 232 -15.00 -10.41 -0.52
N PRO A 233 -15.70 -9.26 -0.34
CA PRO A 233 -15.04 -7.96 -0.30
C PRO A 233 -14.14 -7.87 0.93
N GLY A 234 -12.83 -7.93 0.74
CA GLY A 234 -11.88 -7.99 1.85
C GLY A 234 -10.55 -8.61 1.46
N ASP A 235 -9.69 -8.83 2.44
CA ASP A 235 -8.52 -9.69 2.25
C ASP A 235 -8.81 -11.10 2.81
N PRO A 236 -9.22 -12.06 1.96
CA PRO A 236 -9.48 -13.43 2.40
C PRO A 236 -8.19 -14.17 2.77
N SER A 237 -7.00 -13.67 2.39
CA SER A 237 -5.73 -14.34 2.71
C SER A 237 -5.32 -14.20 4.18
N SER A 238 -5.96 -13.28 4.90
CA SER A 238 -5.75 -13.07 6.34
C SER A 238 -6.66 -13.93 7.23
N GLU A 239 -7.65 -14.63 6.67
CA GLU A 239 -8.62 -15.42 7.42
C GLU A 239 -8.18 -16.89 7.54
N HIS A 240 -7.44 -17.22 8.59
CA HIS A 240 -7.14 -18.61 8.93
C HIS A 240 -8.36 -19.30 9.56
N ILE A 241 -8.61 -20.55 9.17
CA ILE A 241 -9.62 -21.39 9.84
C ILE A 241 -9.00 -21.88 11.14
N VAL A 242 -9.58 -21.48 12.28
CA VAL A 242 -9.19 -21.96 13.60
C VAL A 242 -9.95 -23.26 13.88
N LEU A 243 -9.22 -24.38 13.97
CA LEU A 243 -9.82 -25.68 14.32
C LEU A 243 -9.85 -25.88 15.84
N SER A 244 -8.77 -25.50 16.52
CA SER A 244 -8.63 -25.51 17.98
C SER A 244 -7.58 -24.47 18.41
N PRO A 245 -7.49 -24.13 19.71
CA PRO A 245 -6.44 -23.24 20.19
C PRO A 245 -5.04 -23.75 19.82
N GLY A 246 -4.35 -23.03 18.93
CA GLY A 246 -3.03 -23.41 18.43
C GLY A 246 -3.00 -24.23 17.14
N VAL A 247 -4.16 -24.64 16.61
CA VAL A 247 -4.28 -25.32 15.31
C VAL A 247 -5.08 -24.46 14.33
N THR A 248 -4.36 -23.86 13.39
CA THR A 248 -4.93 -23.03 12.33
C THR A 248 -4.61 -23.59 10.96
N CYS A 249 -5.61 -23.60 10.08
CA CYS A 249 -5.47 -24.06 8.70
C CYS A 249 -5.64 -22.90 7.71
N PRO A 250 -4.92 -22.91 6.59
CA PRO A 250 -5.23 -22.01 5.47
C PRO A 250 -6.65 -22.29 4.95
N PRO A 251 -7.43 -21.26 4.61
CA PRO A 251 -8.76 -21.45 4.05
C PRO A 251 -8.68 -22.21 2.73
N ILE A 252 -9.71 -22.98 2.40
CA ILE A 252 -9.85 -23.64 1.10
C ILE A 252 -10.82 -22.85 0.21
N SER A 253 -10.51 -22.75 -1.08
CA SER A 253 -11.37 -22.05 -2.03
C SER A 253 -12.77 -22.66 -2.09
N HIS A 254 -13.76 -21.84 -2.45
CA HIS A 254 -15.15 -22.27 -2.52
C HIS A 254 -15.40 -23.44 -3.50
N PRO A 255 -14.82 -23.45 -4.72
CA PRO A 255 -14.89 -24.62 -5.59
C PRO A 255 -14.42 -25.91 -4.91
N THR A 256 -13.29 -25.83 -4.19
CA THR A 256 -12.72 -26.98 -3.47
C THR A 256 -13.61 -27.43 -2.31
N GLN A 257 -14.24 -26.50 -1.57
CA GLN A 257 -15.23 -26.84 -0.54
C GLN A 257 -16.39 -27.67 -1.12
N LEU A 258 -16.92 -27.28 -2.29
CA LEU A 258 -17.99 -28.01 -2.97
C LEU A 258 -17.53 -29.39 -3.46
N LEU A 259 -16.30 -29.50 -3.96
CA LEU A 259 -15.70 -30.78 -4.37
C LEU A 259 -15.50 -31.74 -3.19
N ILE A 260 -15.14 -31.22 -2.00
CA ILE A 260 -14.90 -32.01 -0.78
C ILE A 260 -16.21 -32.40 -0.08
N LYS A 261 -17.28 -31.60 -0.24
CA LYS A 261 -18.59 -31.81 0.41
C LYS A 261 -19.06 -33.28 0.46
N PRO A 262 -19.07 -34.07 -0.64
CA PRO A 262 -19.47 -35.48 -0.58
C PRO A 262 -18.56 -36.36 0.31
N PHE A 263 -17.26 -36.07 0.35
CA PHE A 263 -16.30 -36.78 1.20
C PHE A 263 -16.49 -36.41 2.67
N ARG A 264 -16.70 -35.11 2.96
CA ARG A 264 -17.04 -34.62 4.30
C ARG A 264 -18.29 -35.30 4.85
N GLN A 265 -19.34 -35.42 4.05
CA GLN A 265 -20.58 -36.11 4.44
C GLN A 265 -20.34 -37.60 4.76
N ARG A 266 -19.54 -38.31 3.94
CA ARG A 266 -19.19 -39.71 4.22
C ARG A 266 -18.31 -39.84 5.45
N PHE A 267 -17.34 -38.95 5.60
CA PHE A 267 -16.44 -38.93 6.74
C PHE A 267 -17.24 -38.76 8.03
N GLN A 268 -18.12 -37.77 8.09
CA GLN A 268 -19.03 -37.57 9.22
C GLN A 268 -19.92 -38.80 9.44
N PHE A 269 -20.50 -39.38 8.39
CA PHE A 269 -21.35 -40.56 8.57
C PHE A 269 -20.62 -41.77 9.17
N HIS A 270 -19.36 -42.00 8.84
CA HIS A 270 -18.60 -43.19 9.26
C HIS A 270 -17.76 -42.96 10.51
N PHE A 271 -17.19 -41.78 10.70
CA PHE A 271 -16.16 -41.51 11.71
C PHE A 271 -16.63 -40.54 12.80
N THR A 272 -17.93 -40.30 12.92
CA THR A 272 -18.51 -39.59 14.07
C THR A 272 -19.73 -40.34 14.62
N GLY A 273 -20.19 -39.92 15.81
CA GLY A 273 -21.33 -40.53 16.50
C GLY A 273 -21.09 -41.98 16.91
N ASN A 274 -22.15 -42.79 16.93
CA ASN A 274 -22.15 -44.14 17.54
C ASN A 274 -21.84 -45.27 16.54
N LYS A 275 -21.13 -44.97 15.44
CA LYS A 275 -20.78 -46.01 14.45
C LYS A 275 -19.66 -46.89 14.99
N GLN A 276 -19.69 -48.17 14.64
CA GLN A 276 -18.60 -49.11 14.94
C GLN A 276 -17.26 -48.67 14.32
N THR A 277 -17.32 -47.89 13.25
CA THR A 277 -16.16 -47.29 12.55
C THR A 277 -15.60 -46.06 13.25
N ASN A 278 -16.30 -45.49 14.23
CA ASN A 278 -15.82 -44.38 15.03
C ASN A 278 -15.11 -44.90 16.30
N ARG A 279 -13.79 -45.09 16.22
CA ARG A 279 -12.98 -45.67 17.30
C ARG A 279 -11.71 -44.88 17.52
N LEU A 280 -11.44 -44.51 18.77
CA LEU A 280 -10.24 -43.78 19.18
C LEU A 280 -8.97 -44.61 18.99
N ASP A 281 -9.07 -45.94 19.16
CA ASP A 281 -7.95 -46.87 19.01
C ASP A 281 -7.70 -47.30 17.55
N LYS A 282 -8.49 -46.77 16.61
CA LYS A 282 -8.39 -47.08 15.17
C LYS A 282 -8.31 -45.86 14.26
N PRO A 283 -7.37 -44.93 14.49
CA PRO A 283 -7.20 -43.77 13.62
C PRO A 283 -6.81 -44.14 12.18
N GLU A 284 -6.15 -45.29 11.98
CA GLU A 284 -5.74 -45.80 10.67
C GLU A 284 -6.91 -45.95 9.69
N TRP A 285 -8.14 -46.16 10.18
CA TRP A 285 -9.31 -46.36 9.33
C TRP A 285 -9.69 -45.11 8.55
N TYR A 286 -9.73 -43.95 9.21
CA TYR A 286 -10.08 -42.72 8.51
C TYR A 286 -8.88 -42.15 7.74
N PHE A 287 -7.65 -42.37 8.20
CA PHE A 287 -6.45 -42.05 7.42
C PHE A 287 -6.40 -42.82 6.10
N THR A 288 -6.62 -44.14 6.15
CA THR A 288 -6.69 -44.99 4.95
C THR A 288 -7.79 -44.52 3.99
N GLN A 289 -8.98 -44.18 4.52
CA GLN A 289 -10.07 -43.68 3.66
C GLN A 289 -9.73 -42.34 3.00
N ILE A 290 -9.10 -41.41 3.72
CA ILE A 290 -8.65 -40.14 3.15
C ILE A 290 -7.63 -40.37 2.03
N ILE A 291 -6.65 -41.27 2.23
CA ILE A 291 -5.66 -41.61 1.19
C ILE A 291 -6.36 -42.19 -0.05
N ASN A 292 -7.31 -43.11 0.13
CA ASN A 292 -8.04 -43.70 -1.00
C ASN A 292 -8.83 -42.63 -1.77
N TRP A 293 -9.56 -41.77 -1.05
CA TRP A 293 -10.28 -40.66 -1.69
C TRP A 293 -9.34 -39.71 -2.43
N ALA A 294 -8.18 -39.41 -1.85
CA ALA A 294 -7.18 -38.58 -2.51
C ALA A 294 -6.71 -39.26 -3.80
N LYS A 295 -6.17 -40.50 -3.72
CA LYS A 295 -5.68 -41.32 -4.85
C LYS A 295 -6.68 -41.38 -6.00
N ASP A 296 -7.93 -41.66 -5.70
CA ASP A 296 -8.96 -41.90 -6.71
C ASP A 296 -9.40 -40.62 -7.44
N ASN A 297 -9.18 -39.43 -6.87
CA ASN A 297 -9.86 -38.21 -7.31
C ASN A 297 -8.94 -37.03 -7.61
N HIS A 298 -7.72 -36.98 -7.05
CA HIS A 298 -6.87 -35.79 -7.13
C HIS A 298 -6.45 -35.44 -8.58
N ILE A 299 -6.29 -36.45 -9.45
CA ILE A 299 -5.92 -36.25 -10.86
C ILE A 299 -7.06 -35.55 -11.58
N PHE A 300 -8.29 -36.08 -11.45
CA PHE A 300 -9.47 -35.47 -12.04
C PHE A 300 -9.62 -34.01 -11.61
N VAL A 301 -9.44 -33.71 -10.32
CA VAL A 301 -9.55 -32.33 -9.82
C VAL A 301 -8.52 -31.42 -10.48
N GLY A 302 -7.26 -31.87 -10.53
CA GLY A 302 -6.17 -31.11 -11.16
C GLY A 302 -6.43 -30.89 -12.66
N GLU A 303 -6.77 -31.93 -13.41
CA GLU A 303 -6.94 -31.85 -14.86
C GLU A 303 -8.12 -30.96 -15.28
N ASN A 304 -9.21 -30.95 -14.49
CA ASN A 304 -10.44 -30.26 -14.89
C ASN A 304 -10.55 -28.84 -14.34
N PHE A 305 -10.00 -28.55 -13.16
CA PHE A 305 -10.24 -27.26 -12.48
C PHE A 305 -9.00 -26.35 -12.41
N GLN A 306 -7.80 -26.86 -12.71
CA GLN A 306 -6.60 -26.02 -12.69
C GLN A 306 -6.67 -24.86 -13.68
N VAL A 307 -7.21 -25.12 -14.89
CA VAL A 307 -7.40 -24.07 -15.91
C VAL A 307 -8.39 -23.00 -15.44
N SER A 308 -9.46 -23.40 -14.74
CA SER A 308 -10.44 -22.46 -14.18
C SER A 308 -9.80 -21.52 -13.16
N ALA A 309 -8.94 -22.04 -12.28
CA ALA A 309 -8.20 -21.23 -11.33
C ALA A 309 -7.22 -20.27 -12.03
N SER A 310 -6.47 -20.75 -13.03
CA SER A 310 -5.55 -19.91 -13.80
C SER A 310 -6.26 -18.79 -14.55
N ARG A 311 -7.44 -19.05 -15.14
CA ARG A 311 -8.26 -18.02 -15.79
C ARG A 311 -8.80 -16.98 -14.81
N ALA A 312 -9.05 -17.38 -13.56
CA ALA A 312 -9.41 -16.48 -12.47
C ALA A 312 -8.22 -15.71 -11.88
N GLY A 313 -7.04 -15.72 -12.52
CA GLY A 313 -5.85 -15.00 -12.08
C GLY A 313 -5.01 -15.70 -11.01
N LEU A 314 -5.33 -16.96 -10.67
CA LEU A 314 -4.62 -17.73 -9.64
C LEU A 314 -3.48 -18.55 -10.26
N ALA A 315 -2.40 -17.89 -10.67
CA ALA A 315 -1.27 -18.54 -11.37
C ALA A 315 -0.49 -19.55 -10.51
N ASP A 316 -0.18 -19.20 -9.26
CA ASP A 316 0.60 -20.03 -8.34
C ASP A 316 -0.26 -21.01 -7.51
N PHE A 317 -1.55 -21.07 -7.81
CA PHE A 317 -2.49 -21.87 -7.05
C PHE A 317 -2.59 -23.29 -7.58
N ASN A 318 -2.41 -24.29 -6.73
CA ASN A 318 -2.52 -25.70 -7.10
C ASN A 318 -3.83 -26.29 -6.57
N VAL A 319 -4.81 -26.47 -7.46
CA VAL A 319 -6.16 -26.95 -7.09
C VAL A 319 -6.10 -28.40 -6.58
N ARG A 320 -5.25 -29.23 -7.18
CA ARG A 320 -5.02 -30.62 -6.75
C ARG A 320 -4.50 -30.68 -5.32
N LEU A 321 -3.49 -29.87 -5.00
CA LEU A 321 -2.92 -29.79 -3.66
C LEU A 321 -3.94 -29.26 -2.64
N GLU A 322 -4.71 -28.23 -3.01
CA GLU A 322 -5.74 -27.70 -2.13
C GLU A 322 -6.84 -28.74 -1.83
N PHE A 323 -7.26 -29.50 -2.83
CA PHE A 323 -8.24 -30.57 -2.65
C PHE A 323 -7.74 -31.63 -1.65
N VAL A 324 -6.49 -32.08 -1.81
CA VAL A 324 -5.86 -33.01 -0.86
C VAL A 324 -5.77 -32.38 0.53
N ARG A 325 -5.35 -31.12 0.65
CA ARG A 325 -5.30 -30.39 1.93
C ARG A 325 -6.67 -30.39 2.61
N GLY A 326 -7.73 -30.14 1.87
CA GLY A 326 -9.07 -30.12 2.43
C GLY A 326 -9.62 -31.50 2.82
N LEU A 327 -9.14 -32.59 2.20
CA LEU A 327 -9.40 -33.95 2.69
C LEU A 327 -8.65 -34.24 4.00
N VAL A 328 -7.37 -33.86 4.09
CA VAL A 328 -6.56 -33.97 5.32
C VAL A 328 -7.18 -33.16 6.47
N GLN A 329 -7.74 -31.99 6.16
CA GLN A 329 -8.43 -31.17 7.15
C GLN A 329 -9.58 -31.91 7.86
N LEU A 330 -10.23 -32.90 7.22
CA LEU A 330 -11.25 -33.73 7.87
C LEU A 330 -10.67 -34.55 9.05
N ALA A 331 -9.46 -35.10 8.87
CA ALA A 331 -8.76 -35.79 9.94
C ALA A 331 -8.30 -34.81 11.03
N MET A 332 -7.82 -33.63 10.65
CA MET A 332 -7.40 -32.60 11.62
C MET A 332 -8.56 -32.14 12.50
N GLU A 333 -9.73 -31.88 11.91
CA GLU A 333 -10.96 -31.52 12.61
C GLU A 333 -11.34 -32.62 13.62
N LYS A 334 -11.38 -33.89 13.19
CA LYS A 334 -11.66 -35.04 14.07
C LYS A 334 -10.66 -35.17 15.20
N LEU A 335 -9.37 -35.04 14.90
CA LEU A 335 -8.32 -35.12 15.91
C LEU A 335 -8.44 -33.98 16.92
N CYS A 336 -8.77 -32.77 16.50
CA CYS A 336 -8.98 -31.66 17.43
C CYS A 336 -10.10 -31.94 18.44
N GLU A 337 -11.14 -32.69 18.04
CA GLU A 337 -12.23 -33.09 18.94
C GLU A 337 -11.82 -34.22 19.92
N GLU A 338 -10.90 -35.09 19.52
CA GLU A 338 -10.59 -36.33 20.24
C GLU A 338 -9.25 -36.31 20.99
N ILE A 339 -8.36 -35.35 20.66
CA ILE A 339 -6.96 -35.35 21.13
C ILE A 339 -6.85 -35.26 22.64
N GLU A 340 -7.75 -34.53 23.31
CA GLU A 340 -7.76 -34.41 24.77
C GLU A 340 -8.02 -35.75 25.46
N GLN A 341 -8.88 -36.59 24.87
CA GLN A 341 -9.19 -37.92 25.39
C GLN A 341 -8.07 -38.90 25.04
N ILE A 342 -7.54 -38.84 23.81
CA ILE A 342 -6.45 -39.71 23.37
C ILE A 342 -5.18 -39.46 24.20
N ALA A 343 -4.87 -38.21 24.52
CA ALA A 343 -3.68 -37.84 25.29
C ALA A 343 -3.70 -38.31 26.76
N GLN A 344 -4.84 -38.75 27.29
CA GLN A 344 -4.94 -39.31 28.63
C GLN A 344 -4.43 -40.76 28.72
N ASP A 345 -4.33 -41.45 27.59
CA ASP A 345 -3.83 -42.82 27.49
C ASP A 345 -2.55 -42.86 26.65
N GLU A 346 -1.43 -43.14 27.30
CA GLU A 346 -0.10 -43.18 26.67
C GLU A 346 -0.04 -44.14 25.47
N HIS A 347 -0.74 -45.27 25.54
CA HIS A 347 -0.75 -46.25 24.45
C HIS A 347 -1.57 -45.76 23.26
N LEU A 348 -2.74 -45.14 23.50
CA LEU A 348 -3.55 -44.56 22.42
C LEU A 348 -2.81 -43.41 21.74
N PHE A 349 -2.14 -42.56 22.52
CA PHE A 349 -1.37 -41.44 21.99
C PHE A 349 -0.16 -41.90 21.17
N ALA A 350 0.60 -42.88 21.65
CA ALA A 350 1.73 -43.46 20.92
C ALA A 350 1.28 -44.10 19.60
N HIS A 351 0.20 -44.90 19.63
CA HIS A 351 -0.39 -45.50 18.42
C HIS A 351 -0.82 -44.42 17.42
N LEU A 352 -1.52 -43.38 17.88
CA LEU A 352 -1.91 -42.27 17.01
C LEU A 352 -0.70 -41.60 16.33
N LEU A 353 0.40 -41.38 17.06
CA LEU A 353 1.61 -40.76 16.52
C LEU A 353 2.20 -41.60 15.38
N ASP A 354 2.33 -42.92 15.58
CA ASP A 354 2.83 -43.85 14.57
C ASP A 354 1.94 -43.86 13.32
N GLU A 355 0.62 -43.83 13.50
CA GLU A 355 -0.33 -43.79 12.40
C GLU A 355 -0.34 -42.45 11.65
N VAL A 356 -0.13 -41.32 12.35
CA VAL A 356 0.01 -40.00 11.71
C VAL A 356 1.28 -39.93 10.86
N LEU A 357 2.40 -40.45 11.36
CA LEU A 357 3.67 -40.49 10.62
C LEU A 357 3.54 -41.37 9.37
N SER A 358 2.89 -42.54 9.52
CA SER A 358 2.61 -43.45 8.40
C SER A 358 1.70 -42.78 7.37
N PHE A 359 0.64 -42.10 7.81
CA PHE A 359 -0.27 -41.33 6.95
C PHE A 359 0.46 -40.22 6.17
N GLU A 360 1.36 -39.48 6.81
CA GLU A 360 2.16 -38.44 6.14
C GLU A 360 3.07 -39.03 5.06
N GLN A 361 3.74 -40.15 5.35
CA GLN A 361 4.59 -40.85 4.40
C GLN A 361 3.77 -41.36 3.21
N ASP A 362 2.64 -42.01 3.48
CA ASP A 362 1.75 -42.54 2.46
C ASP A 362 1.21 -41.45 1.55
N LEU A 363 0.84 -40.27 2.08
CA LEU A 363 0.43 -39.12 1.27
C LEU A 363 1.53 -38.68 0.30
N LYS A 364 2.79 -38.60 0.76
CA LYS A 364 3.95 -38.20 -0.06
C LYS A 364 4.27 -39.21 -1.16
N GLU A 365 4.12 -40.50 -0.87
CA GLU A 365 4.41 -41.57 -1.83
C GLU A 365 3.27 -41.78 -2.84
N SER A 366 2.03 -41.68 -2.37
CA SER A 366 0.83 -42.00 -3.12
C SER A 366 0.36 -40.91 -4.07
N LEU A 367 0.71 -39.66 -3.81
CA LEU A 367 0.15 -38.50 -4.50
C LEU A 367 1.20 -37.77 -5.35
N LYS A 368 2.20 -38.48 -5.88
CA LYS A 368 3.20 -37.93 -6.81
C LYS A 368 2.60 -37.45 -8.13
#